data_AF-A0A935PTA2-F1
#
_entry.id   AF-A0A935PTA2-F1
#
_cell.length_a   1.000
_cell.length_b   1.000
_cell.length_c   1.000
_cell.angle_alpha   90.00
_cell.angle_beta   90.00
_cell.angle_gamma   90.00
#
_symmetry.space_group_name_H-M   'P 1'
#
loop_
_entity.id
_entity.type
_entity.pdbx_description
1 polymer ?
#
loop_
_entity_poly.entity_id
_entity_poly.type
_entity_poly.pdbx_seq_one_letter_code
_entity_poly.pdbx_strand_id
1 'polypeptide(L)'
;MTSEKRSALLPDADRGRGGIARLQGGDLVRHLAPAGTPDVVARLNRELAKALASPDLTEHLRMEGGSEPTGGSPEQFRAFLKEDIERWAAVVRPSGAKAN
;
A
#
# COMPACT_ATOMS: atom_id res chain seq x y z
N MET A 1 -6.83 -9.08 7.02
CA MET A 1 -6.89 -7.71 6.45
C MET A 1 -7.32 -6.75 7.54
N THR A 2 -6.45 -5.84 7.98
CA THR A 2 -6.72 -4.90 9.10
C THR A 2 -6.66 -3.46 8.60
N SER A 3 -7.44 -3.11 7.57
CA SER A 3 -7.44 -1.79 6.94
C SER A 3 -8.27 -0.73 7.71
N GLU A 4 -7.91 0.54 7.59
CA GLU A 4 -8.57 1.68 8.24
C GLU A 4 -9.93 2.03 7.61
N LYS A 5 -10.11 1.69 6.33
CA LYS A 5 -11.42 1.76 5.67
C LYS A 5 -11.99 0.34 5.56
N ARG A 6 -13.27 0.18 5.95
CA ARG A 6 -14.04 -1.04 5.69
C ARG A 6 -14.11 -1.20 4.17
N SER A 7 -13.62 -2.33 3.66
CA SER A 7 -13.77 -2.63 2.23
C SER A 7 -15.25 -2.69 1.91
N ALA A 8 -15.69 -1.95 0.89
CA ALA A 8 -17.08 -2.03 0.43
C ALA A 8 -17.45 -3.42 -0.13
N LEU A 9 -16.46 -4.28 -0.38
CA LEU A 9 -16.66 -5.66 -0.83
C LEU A 9 -16.92 -6.63 0.33
N LEU A 10 -16.57 -6.26 1.57
CA LEU A 10 -16.73 -7.11 2.76
C LEU A 10 -17.22 -6.28 3.97
N PRO A 11 -18.49 -5.86 3.97
CA PRO A 11 -19.02 -4.96 5.00
C PRO A 11 -19.13 -5.58 6.41
N ASP A 12 -19.19 -6.91 6.52
CA ASP A 12 -19.39 -7.65 7.79
C ASP A 12 -18.11 -8.23 8.41
N ALA A 13 -16.93 -7.99 7.82
CA ALA A 13 -15.69 -8.52 8.38
C ALA A 13 -15.37 -7.89 9.74
N ASP A 14 -15.27 -8.72 10.80
CA ASP A 14 -14.99 -8.28 12.16
C ASP A 14 -13.60 -7.62 12.22
N ARG A 15 -13.55 -6.40 12.74
CA ARG A 15 -12.32 -5.61 12.83
C ARG A 15 -11.51 -6.18 13.99
N GLY A 16 -10.35 -6.77 13.72
CA GLY A 16 -9.55 -7.48 14.73
C GLY A 16 -9.46 -6.72 16.06
N ARG A 17 -9.68 -7.41 17.19
CA ARG A 17 -9.62 -6.85 18.54
C ARG A 17 -8.20 -6.96 19.11
N GLY A 18 -7.78 -5.96 19.89
CA GLY A 18 -6.51 -5.97 20.65
C GLY A 18 -5.36 -5.15 20.03
N GLY A 19 -4.18 -5.13 20.66
CA GLY A 19 -3.01 -4.33 20.23
C GLY A 19 -2.53 -4.57 18.79
N ILE A 20 -2.91 -5.69 18.20
CA ILE A 20 -2.74 -6.04 16.78
C ILE A 20 -3.61 -5.20 15.83
N ALA A 21 -4.69 -4.57 16.30
CA ALA A 21 -5.52 -3.67 15.50
C ALA A 21 -4.76 -2.41 15.06
N ARG A 22 -3.70 -2.03 15.78
CA ARG A 22 -2.78 -0.94 15.38
C ARG A 22 -1.81 -1.38 14.30
N LEU A 23 -1.57 -2.69 14.15
CA LEU A 23 -0.74 -3.26 13.10
C LEU A 23 -1.61 -3.48 11.87
N GLN A 24 -1.85 -2.38 11.16
CA GLN A 24 -2.61 -2.43 9.93
C GLN A 24 -1.75 -3.02 8.80
N GLY A 25 -1.99 -4.30 8.46
CA GLY A 25 -1.46 -4.96 7.27
C GLY A 25 -2.54 -5.07 6.19
N GLY A 26 -2.24 -4.51 5.02
CA GLY A 26 -2.92 -4.80 3.76
C GLY A 26 -1.88 -5.17 2.71
N ASP A 27 -2.21 -6.13 1.84
CA ASP A 27 -1.41 -6.45 0.68
C ASP A 27 -1.39 -5.22 -0.25
N LEU A 28 -0.25 -4.54 -0.32
CA LEU A 28 -0.06 -3.35 -1.14
C LEU A 28 0.88 -3.69 -2.29
N VAL A 29 0.41 -3.53 -3.52
CA VAL A 29 1.27 -3.59 -4.70
C VAL A 29 2.01 -2.26 -4.83
N ARG A 30 3.34 -2.31 -4.81
CA ARG A 30 4.22 -1.13 -4.89
C ARG A 30 5.22 -1.31 -6.02
N HIS A 31 5.49 -0.24 -6.77
CA HIS A 31 6.49 -0.25 -7.84
C HIS A 31 7.76 0.45 -7.36
N LEU A 32 8.90 -0.23 -7.49
CA LEU A 32 10.21 0.27 -7.08
C LEU A 32 11.15 0.31 -8.28
N ALA A 33 12.07 1.27 -8.29
CA ALA A 33 13.12 1.40 -9.30
C ALA A 33 14.49 1.50 -8.61
N PRO A 34 15.60 1.13 -9.30
CA PRO A 34 16.94 1.25 -8.75
C PRO A 34 17.27 2.67 -8.28
N ALA A 35 18.15 2.79 -7.29
CA ALA A 35 18.64 4.08 -6.85
C ALA A 35 19.31 4.82 -8.02
N GLY A 36 19.00 6.11 -8.20
CA GLY A 36 19.58 6.93 -9.27
C GLY A 36 18.80 6.96 -10.59
N THR A 37 17.54 6.50 -10.65
CA THR A 37 16.70 6.56 -11.87
C THR A 37 15.55 7.58 -11.81
N PRO A 38 15.80 8.88 -11.57
CA PRO A 38 14.72 9.86 -11.33
C PRO A 38 13.82 10.10 -12.56
N ASP A 39 14.38 10.17 -13.75
CA ASP A 39 13.62 10.52 -14.97
C ASP A 39 12.61 9.43 -15.37
N VAL A 40 13.01 8.17 -15.21
CA VAL A 40 12.16 7.01 -15.50
C VAL A 40 11.03 6.90 -14.48
N VAL A 41 11.30 7.22 -13.20
CA VAL A 41 10.28 7.19 -12.13
C VAL A 41 9.20 8.22 -12.39
N ALA A 42 9.56 9.45 -12.77
CA ALA A 42 8.60 10.50 -13.09
C ALA A 42 7.72 10.10 -14.27
N ARG A 43 8.31 9.55 -15.34
CA ARG A 43 7.57 9.06 -16.51
C ARG A 43 6.63 7.91 -16.13
N LEU A 44 7.14 6.91 -15.39
CA LEU A 44 6.34 5.75 -14.98
C LEU A 44 5.15 6.16 -14.11
N ASN A 45 5.39 7.02 -13.11
CA ASN A 45 4.32 7.52 -12.25
C ASN A 45 3.23 8.24 -13.04
N ARG A 46 3.60 9.07 -14.03
CA ARG A 46 2.64 9.75 -14.90
C ARG A 46 1.79 8.77 -15.71
N GLU A 47 2.40 7.77 -16.33
CA GLU A 47 1.64 6.81 -17.15
C GLU A 47 0.75 5.90 -16.28
N LEU A 48 1.19 5.52 -15.07
CA LEU A 48 0.36 4.82 -14.10
C LEU A 48 -0.83 5.68 -13.65
N ALA A 49 -0.61 6.97 -13.35
CA ALA A 49 -1.68 7.89 -12.97
C ALA A 49 -2.72 8.05 -14.08
N LYS A 50 -2.29 8.09 -15.36
CA LYS A 50 -3.22 8.09 -16.50
C LYS A 50 -4.01 6.79 -16.61
N ALA A 51 -3.37 5.63 -16.41
CA ALA A 51 -4.05 4.35 -16.45
C ALA A 51 -5.14 4.29 -15.36
N LEU A 52 -4.82 4.73 -14.13
CA LEU A 52 -5.75 4.79 -13.01
C LEU A 52 -6.88 5.84 -13.19
N ALA A 53 -6.79 6.74 -14.16
CA ALA A 53 -7.90 7.62 -14.51
C ALA A 53 -9.00 6.90 -15.31
N SER A 54 -8.74 5.68 -15.80
CA SER A 54 -9.76 4.85 -16.42
C SER A 54 -10.71 4.26 -15.36
N PRO A 55 -12.01 4.56 -15.43
CA PRO A 55 -12.99 3.99 -14.50
C PRO A 55 -13.12 2.47 -14.67
N ASP A 56 -13.07 1.96 -15.91
CA ASP A 56 -13.10 0.53 -16.20
C ASP A 56 -11.93 -0.22 -15.55
N LEU A 57 -10.70 0.32 -15.66
CA LEU A 57 -9.54 -0.28 -15.02
C LEU A 57 -9.66 -0.24 -13.49
N THR A 58 -10.10 0.89 -12.95
CA THR A 58 -10.27 1.08 -11.51
C THR A 58 -11.29 0.10 -10.95
N GLU A 59 -12.43 -0.07 -11.63
CA GLU A 59 -13.48 -0.99 -11.21
C GLU A 59 -13.03 -2.45 -11.34
N HIS A 60 -12.32 -2.80 -12.41
CA HIS A 60 -11.74 -4.12 -12.56
C HIS A 60 -10.73 -4.45 -11.44
N LEU A 61 -9.81 -3.52 -11.12
CA LEU A 61 -8.85 -3.68 -10.03
C LEU A 61 -9.55 -3.83 -8.66
N ARG A 62 -10.68 -3.15 -8.48
CA ARG A 62 -11.51 -3.23 -7.27
C ARG A 62 -12.24 -4.56 -7.18
N MET A 63 -12.98 -4.93 -8.23
CA MET A 63 -13.85 -6.11 -8.29
C MET A 63 -13.05 -7.42 -8.31
N GLU A 64 -12.04 -7.53 -9.17
CA GLU A 64 -11.28 -8.77 -9.35
C GLU A 64 -10.04 -8.81 -8.47
N GLY A 65 -9.35 -7.68 -8.33
CA GLY A 65 -8.08 -7.60 -7.58
C GLY A 65 -8.26 -7.36 -6.09
N GLY A 66 -9.48 -7.09 -5.61
CA GLY A 66 -9.76 -6.71 -4.22
C GLY A 66 -8.94 -5.50 -3.74
N SER A 67 -8.42 -4.71 -4.68
CA SER A 67 -7.44 -3.65 -4.44
C SER A 67 -8.11 -2.30 -4.57
N GLU A 68 -7.73 -1.35 -3.70
CA GLU A 68 -8.15 0.04 -3.83
C GLU A 68 -7.00 0.82 -4.48
N PRO A 69 -7.01 0.99 -5.82
CA PRO A 69 -5.93 1.68 -6.50
C PRO A 69 -5.86 3.12 -6.02
N THR A 70 -4.71 3.46 -5.45
CA THR A 70 -4.41 4.79 -4.96
C THR A 70 -3.30 5.37 -5.82
N GLY A 71 -3.62 6.48 -6.51
CA GLY A 71 -2.60 7.30 -7.14
C GLY A 71 -1.76 8.04 -6.11
N GLY A 72 -0.83 8.87 -6.57
CA GLY A 72 0.00 9.69 -5.71
C GLY A 72 1.32 10.05 -6.37
N SER A 73 2.08 10.94 -5.72
CA SER A 73 3.40 11.32 -6.20
C SER A 73 4.49 10.37 -5.67
N PRO A 74 5.65 10.27 -6.37
CA PRO A 74 6.80 9.53 -5.86
C PRO A 74 7.25 9.98 -4.46
N GLU A 75 7.10 11.27 -4.14
CA GLU A 75 7.45 11.85 -2.83
C GLU A 75 6.50 11.38 -1.73
N GLN A 76 5.19 11.35 -2.01
CA GLN A 76 4.20 10.80 -1.09
C GLN A 76 4.49 9.33 -0.79
N PHE A 77 4.85 8.56 -1.84
CA PHE A 77 5.22 7.17 -1.67
C PHE A 77 6.51 6.99 -0.85
N ARG A 78 7.52 7.85 -1.05
CA ARG A 78 8.75 7.86 -0.22
C ARG A 78 8.45 8.16 1.24
N ALA A 79 7.58 9.13 1.53
CA ALA A 79 7.19 9.47 2.90
C ALA A 79 6.50 8.28 3.57
N PHE A 80 5.53 7.67 2.88
CA PHE A 80 4.85 6.48 3.36
C PHE A 80 5.81 5.30 3.60
N LEU A 81 6.75 5.02 2.69
CA LEU A 81 7.75 3.98 2.89
C LEU A 81 8.59 4.21 4.15
N LYS A 82 8.99 5.46 4.42
CA LYS A 82 9.75 5.80 5.62
C LYS A 82 8.95 5.49 6.89
N GLU A 83 7.69 5.93 6.94
CA GLU A 83 6.80 5.67 8.09
C GLU A 83 6.51 4.18 8.27
N ASP A 84 6.30 3.44 7.17
CA ASP A 84 6.03 2.00 7.19
C ASP A 84 7.25 1.23 7.73
N ILE A 85 8.46 1.58 7.27
CA ILE A 85 9.72 1.01 7.77
C ILE A 85 9.90 1.29 9.26
N GLU A 86 9.68 2.55 9.70
CA GLU A 86 9.82 2.93 11.10
C GLU A 86 8.83 2.17 12.01
N ARG A 87 7.57 2.07 11.57
CA ARG A 87 6.51 1.32 12.27
C ARG A 87 6.86 -0.15 12.42
N TRP A 88 7.24 -0.83 11.33
CA TRP A 88 7.56 -2.25 11.39
C TRP A 88 8.89 -2.51 12.11
N ALA A 89 9.88 -1.62 12.01
CA ALA A 89 11.10 -1.72 12.80
C ALA A 89 10.82 -1.69 14.32
N ALA A 90 9.87 -0.86 14.77
CA ALA A 90 9.46 -0.83 16.16
C ALA A 90 8.78 -2.12 16.65
N VAL A 91 8.21 -2.93 15.73
CA VAL A 91 7.60 -4.23 16.02
C VAL A 91 8.62 -5.37 15.95
N VAL A 92 9.51 -5.33 14.95
CA VAL A 92 10.50 -6.39 14.70
C VAL A 92 11.63 -6.34 15.72
N ARG A 93 12.15 -5.14 16.06
CA ARG A 93 13.29 -5.01 16.98
C ARG A 93 13.04 -5.63 18.37
N PRO A 94 11.87 -5.44 19.02
CA PRO A 94 11.60 -6.05 20.31
C PRO A 94 11.21 -7.53 20.22
N SER A 95 10.67 -7.97 19.07
CA SER A 95 10.19 -9.34 18.91
C SER A 95 11.29 -10.36 18.62
N GLY A 96 12.51 -9.92 18.28
CA GLY A 96 13.63 -10.80 17.96
C GLY A 96 13.50 -11.52 16.61
N ALA A 97 12.46 -11.21 15.84
CA ALA A 97 12.25 -11.78 14.51
C ALA A 97 13.34 -11.32 13.53
N LYS A 98 13.81 -12.24 12.69
CA LYS A 98 14.73 -11.96 11.57
C LYS A 98 14.09 -12.45 10.28
N ALA A 99 14.25 -11.68 9.21
CA ALA A 99 13.97 -12.17 7.87
C ALA A 99 15.04 -13.23 7.55
N ASN A 100 14.60 -14.46 7.29
CA ASN A 100 15.47 -15.56 6.85
C ASN A 100 15.69 -15.48 5.33
#